data_AF-A0A660UNL2-F1
#
_entry.id   AF-A0A660UNL2-F1
#
_cell.length_a   1.000
_cell.length_b   1.000
_cell.length_c   1.000
_cell.angle_alpha   90.00
_cell.angle_beta   90.00
_cell.angle_gamma   90.00
#
_symmetry.space_group_name_H-M   'P 1'
#
loop_
_entity.id
_entity.type
_entity.pdbx_description
1 polymer ?
#
loop_
_entity_poly.entity_id
_entity_poly.type
_entity_poly.pdbx_seq_one_letter_code
_entity_poly.pdbx_strand_id
1 'polypeptide(L)'
;MMYEEVIRDFAQRTQKNLQAIEYLLKERKEGREVPEVFETTQLVNSTLGLLVFPQQQFVNDIPETPINELKKMGWPVPKACSAFPQVKNLNQLIRNLRNAIAHFNIEFIGDGQNQVSFIKVWNCRDNRKTWEAKLSVSDLQSITERFIELLLNK
;
A
#
# COMPACT_ATOMS: atom_id res chain seq x y z
N MET A 1 14.16 -18.44 15.18
CA MET A 1 14.02 -17.14 14.49
C MET A 1 13.04 -16.33 15.29
N MET A 2 13.44 -15.16 15.76
CA MET A 2 12.53 -14.25 16.44
C MET A 2 11.46 -13.79 15.44
N TYR A 3 10.21 -13.65 15.86
CA TYR A 3 9.12 -13.29 14.95
C TYR A 3 9.38 -11.95 14.22
N GLU A 4 10.06 -11.01 14.88
CA GLU A 4 10.50 -9.74 14.29
C GLU A 4 11.50 -9.93 13.14
N GLU A 5 12.42 -10.90 13.25
CA GLU A 5 13.36 -11.24 12.18
C GLU A 5 12.62 -11.77 10.95
N VAL A 6 11.55 -12.55 11.16
CA VAL A 6 10.69 -13.05 10.06
C VAL A 6 10.01 -11.88 9.34
N ILE A 7 9.48 -10.91 10.08
CA ILE A 7 8.80 -9.74 9.49
C ILE A 7 9.78 -8.84 8.74
N ARG A 8 10.98 -8.61 9.29
CA ARG A 8 12.02 -7.85 8.61
C ARG A 8 12.49 -8.54 7.34
N ASP A 9 12.78 -9.84 7.40
CA ASP A 9 13.17 -10.63 6.23
C ASP A 9 12.05 -10.65 5.17
N PHE A 10 10.79 -10.79 5.58
CA PHE A 10 9.64 -10.69 4.68
C PHE A 10 9.58 -9.31 4.01
N ALA A 11 9.75 -8.22 4.75
CA ALA A 11 9.76 -6.86 4.21
C ALA A 11 10.91 -6.64 3.21
N GLN A 12 12.13 -7.08 3.54
CA GLN A 12 13.30 -6.99 2.66
C GLN A 12 13.09 -7.78 1.36
N ARG A 13 12.59 -9.02 1.45
CA ARG A 13 12.30 -9.85 0.27
C ARG A 13 11.21 -9.25 -0.58
N THR A 14 10.17 -8.68 0.05
CA THR A 14 9.08 -8.02 -0.67
C THR A 14 9.57 -6.78 -1.41
N GLN A 15 10.45 -5.98 -0.79
CA GLN A 15 11.09 -4.84 -1.45
C GLN A 15 11.89 -5.28 -2.68
N LYS A 16 12.71 -6.32 -2.55
CA LYS A 16 13.50 -6.87 -3.68
C LYS A 16 12.61 -7.42 -4.80
N ASN A 17 11.49 -8.04 -4.46
CA ASN A 17 10.53 -8.53 -5.45
C ASN A 17 9.89 -7.37 -6.23
N LEU A 18 9.50 -6.28 -5.55
CA LEU A 18 8.99 -5.08 -6.21
C LEU A 18 10.04 -4.46 -7.16
N GLN A 19 11.28 -4.34 -6.71
CA GLN A 19 12.40 -3.86 -7.53
C GLN A 19 12.66 -4.74 -8.77
N ALA A 20 12.50 -6.06 -8.64
CA ALA A 20 12.63 -6.97 -9.77
C ALA A 20 11.53 -6.75 -10.81
N ILE A 21 10.29 -6.48 -10.39
CA ILE A 21 9.18 -6.15 -11.30
C ILE A 21 9.46 -4.81 -12.01
N GLU A 22 9.93 -3.79 -11.29
CA GLU A 22 10.31 -2.50 -11.87
C GLU A 22 11.43 -2.64 -12.91
N TYR A 23 12.43 -3.47 -12.61
CA TYR A 23 13.50 -3.80 -13.55
C TYR A 23 12.92 -4.42 -14.83
N LEU A 24 12.06 -5.45 -14.71
CA LEU A 24 11.45 -6.09 -15.88
C LEU A 24 10.62 -5.10 -16.71
N LEU A 25 9.87 -4.20 -16.07
CA LEU A 25 9.14 -3.15 -16.77
C LEU A 25 10.06 -2.20 -17.55
N LYS A 26 11.19 -1.82 -16.96
CA LYS A 26 12.18 -0.96 -17.62
C LYS A 26 12.78 -1.66 -18.84
N GLU A 27 13.19 -2.91 -18.69
CA GLU A 27 13.76 -3.71 -19.78
C GLU A 27 12.76 -3.89 -20.94
N ARG A 28 11.46 -4.12 -20.62
CA ARG A 28 10.38 -4.17 -21.63
C ARG A 28 10.23 -2.84 -22.37
N LYS A 29 10.29 -1.70 -21.67
CA LYS A 29 10.23 -0.36 -22.27
C LYS A 29 11.43 -0.06 -23.17
N GLU A 30 12.59 -0.64 -22.87
CA GLU A 30 13.80 -0.58 -23.72
C GLU A 30 13.74 -1.56 -24.93
N GLY A 31 12.63 -2.30 -25.10
CA GLY A 31 12.43 -3.22 -26.21
C GLY A 31 13.07 -4.59 -26.03
N ARG A 32 13.53 -4.93 -24.83
CA ARG A 32 14.07 -6.26 -24.54
C ARG A 32 12.93 -7.26 -24.34
N GLU A 33 13.17 -8.50 -24.77
CA GLU A 33 12.25 -9.60 -24.55
C GLU A 33 12.33 -10.06 -23.10
N VAL A 34 11.27 -9.80 -22.34
CA VAL A 34 11.12 -10.20 -20.94
C VAL A 34 9.71 -10.76 -20.73
N PRO A 35 9.50 -11.62 -19.71
CA PRO A 35 8.17 -12.09 -19.36
C PRO A 35 7.20 -10.94 -19.07
N GLU A 36 5.93 -11.14 -19.39
CA GLU A 36 4.88 -10.21 -19.01
C GLU A 36 4.74 -10.12 -17.49
N VAL A 37 4.55 -8.90 -16.98
CA VAL A 37 4.34 -8.60 -15.57
C VAL A 37 3.14 -7.66 -15.42
N PHE A 38 2.45 -7.78 -14.28
CA PHE A 38 1.31 -6.95 -13.90
C PHE A 38 1.68 -6.19 -12.63
N GLU A 39 2.33 -5.03 -12.79
CA GLU A 39 2.94 -4.28 -11.70
C GLU A 39 1.92 -3.81 -10.67
N THR A 40 0.75 -3.33 -11.12
CA THR A 40 -0.29 -2.87 -10.20
C THR A 40 -0.84 -4.03 -9.36
N THR A 41 -1.04 -5.21 -9.96
CA THR A 41 -1.46 -6.41 -9.23
C THR A 41 -0.39 -6.85 -8.23
N GLN A 42 0.89 -6.86 -8.64
CA GLN A 42 1.97 -7.23 -7.72
C GLN A 42 2.17 -6.22 -6.59
N LEU A 43 1.96 -4.93 -6.85
CA LEU A 43 1.99 -3.90 -5.83
C LEU A 43 0.90 -4.15 -4.78
N VAL A 44 -0.35 -4.44 -5.20
CA VAL A 44 -1.44 -4.77 -4.28
C VAL A 44 -1.15 -6.04 -3.48
N ASN A 45 -0.64 -7.09 -4.12
CA ASN A 45 -0.26 -8.34 -3.44
C ASN A 45 0.84 -8.13 -2.40
N SER A 46 1.87 -7.37 -2.77
CA SER A 46 2.98 -7.02 -1.87
C SER A 46 2.47 -6.20 -0.69
N THR A 47 1.61 -5.21 -0.96
CA THR A 47 1.00 -4.36 0.07
C THR A 47 0.10 -5.17 1.01
N LEU A 48 -0.68 -6.13 0.49
CA LEU A 48 -1.49 -7.05 1.29
C LEU A 48 -0.61 -7.83 2.27
N GLY A 49 0.46 -8.48 1.77
CA GLY A 49 1.38 -9.25 2.60
C GLY A 49 2.02 -8.39 3.70
N LEU A 50 2.51 -7.20 3.32
CA LEU A 50 3.12 -6.26 4.25
C LEU A 50 2.14 -5.74 5.30
N LEU A 51 0.88 -5.48 4.95
CA LEU A 51 -0.10 -4.96 5.91
C LEU A 51 -0.68 -6.04 6.83
N VAL A 52 -0.76 -7.28 6.38
CA VAL A 52 -1.45 -8.36 7.10
C VAL A 52 -0.47 -9.19 7.94
N PHE A 53 0.72 -9.51 7.42
CA PHE A 53 1.63 -10.44 8.08
C PHE A 53 2.33 -9.93 9.33
N PRO A 54 2.67 -8.63 9.51
CA PRO A 54 3.22 -8.09 10.76
C PRO A 54 2.31 -8.24 12.00
N GLN A 55 1.11 -8.80 11.83
CA GLN A 55 0.14 -9.09 12.88
C GLN A 55 -0.27 -7.85 13.70
N GLN A 56 -1.15 -8.05 14.69
CA GLN A 56 -1.78 -6.96 15.42
C GLN A 56 -0.77 -6.16 16.28
N GLN A 57 0.27 -6.82 16.80
CA GLN A 57 1.27 -6.15 17.64
C GLN A 57 2.00 -5.04 16.89
N PHE A 58 2.44 -5.28 15.65
CA PHE A 58 3.10 -4.25 14.86
C PHE A 58 2.13 -3.11 14.50
N VAL A 59 0.89 -3.44 14.15
CA VAL A 59 -0.14 -2.45 13.80
C VAL A 59 -0.44 -1.50 14.98
N ASN A 60 -0.39 -2.02 16.22
CA ASN A 60 -0.60 -1.20 17.41
C ASN A 60 0.55 -0.22 17.65
N ASP A 61 1.76 -0.53 17.18
CA ASP A 61 2.93 0.31 17.36
C ASP A 61 3.16 1.32 16.22
N ILE A 62 2.28 1.34 15.21
CA ILE A 62 2.39 2.32 14.13
C ILE A 62 2.19 3.72 14.74
N PRO A 63 3.10 4.67 14.49
CA PRO A 63 3.02 6.01 15.07
C PRO A 63 1.68 6.71 14.79
N GLU A 64 1.23 7.50 15.76
CA GLU A 64 0.05 8.35 15.60
C GLU A 64 0.38 9.72 14.98
N THR A 65 1.45 9.81 14.17
CA THR A 65 1.87 11.03 13.48
C THR A 65 0.71 11.68 12.71
N PRO A 66 0.32 12.92 13.02
CA PRO A 66 -0.79 13.62 12.37
C PRO A 66 -0.62 13.80 10.86
N ILE A 67 -1.73 13.86 10.10
CA ILE A 67 -1.69 14.02 8.63
C ILE A 67 -0.86 15.21 8.14
N ASN A 68 -0.98 16.36 8.82
CA ASN A 68 -0.27 17.58 8.44
C ASN A 68 1.25 17.40 8.55
N GLU A 69 1.71 16.59 9.50
CA GLU A 69 3.12 16.21 9.65
C GLU A 69 3.54 15.16 8.61
N LEU A 70 2.69 14.16 8.36
CA LEU A 70 2.92 13.16 7.31
C LEU A 70 3.18 13.81 5.94
N LYS A 71 2.37 14.80 5.57
CA LYS A 71 2.58 15.56 4.34
C LYS A 71 3.95 16.25 4.29
N LYS A 72 4.41 16.81 5.41
CA LYS A 72 5.74 17.45 5.52
C LYS A 72 6.86 16.42 5.42
N MET A 73 6.64 15.21 5.91
CA MET A 73 7.56 14.07 5.79
C MET A 73 7.52 13.40 4.40
N GLY A 74 6.65 13.90 3.49
CA GLY A 74 6.50 13.38 2.13
C GLY A 74 5.68 12.09 2.02
N TRP A 75 4.88 11.75 3.03
CA TRP A 75 3.94 10.65 2.93
C TRP A 75 2.78 11.01 1.98
N PRO A 76 2.36 10.09 1.10
CA PRO A 76 1.11 10.26 0.36
C PRO A 76 -0.04 10.20 1.35
N VAL A 77 -0.88 11.24 1.33
CA VAL A 77 -2.09 11.26 2.13
C VAL A 77 -3.27 11.28 1.17
N PRO A 78 -3.91 10.14 0.92
CA PRO A 78 -5.06 10.09 0.04
C PRO A 78 -6.17 10.94 0.63
N LYS A 79 -6.88 11.67 -0.23
CA LYS A 79 -8.10 12.37 0.17
C LYS A 79 -9.21 11.34 0.32
N ALA A 80 -9.84 11.30 1.49
CA ALA A 80 -11.10 10.59 1.64
C ALA A 80 -12.13 11.15 0.67
N CYS A 81 -13.02 10.29 0.20
CA CYS A 81 -14.19 10.73 -0.57
C CYS A 81 -15.05 11.65 0.31
N SER A 82 -15.66 12.70 -0.27
CA SER A 82 -16.29 13.80 0.47
C SER A 82 -17.38 13.37 1.46
N ALA A 83 -17.98 12.19 1.25
CA ALA A 83 -18.96 11.59 2.14
C ALA A 83 -18.36 10.98 3.42
N PHE A 84 -17.03 10.91 3.55
CA PHE A 84 -16.34 10.24 4.66
C PHE A 84 -15.29 11.15 5.31
N PRO A 85 -15.05 11.00 6.62
CA PRO A 85 -14.03 11.77 7.30
C PRO A 85 -12.64 11.39 6.81
N GLN A 86 -11.77 12.39 6.73
CA GLN A 86 -10.35 12.18 6.50
C GLN A 86 -9.73 11.40 7.69
N VAL A 87 -8.75 10.56 7.41
CA VAL A 87 -7.99 9.88 8.47
C VAL A 87 -7.29 10.92 9.36
N LYS A 88 -6.98 10.59 10.61
CA LYS A 88 -6.39 11.55 11.56
C LYS A 88 -4.86 11.51 11.55
N ASN A 89 -4.31 10.31 11.41
CA ASN A 89 -2.89 10.02 11.56
C ASN A 89 -2.47 8.78 10.75
N LEU A 90 -1.18 8.45 10.82
CA LEU A 90 -0.59 7.31 10.12
C LEU A 90 -1.19 5.98 10.57
N ASN A 91 -1.31 5.77 11.89
CA ASN A 91 -1.94 4.56 12.44
C ASN A 91 -3.32 4.29 11.80
N GLN A 92 -4.18 5.31 11.75
CA GLN A 92 -5.51 5.18 11.15
C GLN A 92 -5.45 4.94 9.63
N LEU A 93 -4.53 5.60 8.91
CA LEU A 93 -4.33 5.35 7.47
C LEU A 93 -3.96 3.88 7.21
N ILE A 94 -2.95 3.37 7.91
CA ILE A 94 -2.47 1.99 7.72
C ILE A 94 -3.53 0.98 8.13
N ARG A 95 -4.24 1.19 9.24
CA ARG A 95 -5.37 0.33 9.65
C ARG A 95 -6.48 0.31 8.60
N ASN A 96 -6.82 1.47 8.05
CA ASN A 96 -7.85 1.56 7.03
C ASN A 96 -7.45 0.85 5.73
N LEU A 97 -6.20 1.02 5.29
CA LEU A 97 -5.67 0.33 4.11
C LEU A 97 -5.59 -1.18 4.33
N ARG A 98 -5.11 -1.61 5.50
CA ARG A 98 -5.05 -3.04 5.88
C ARG A 98 -6.41 -3.68 5.78
N ASN A 99 -7.43 -3.06 6.40
CA ASN A 99 -8.79 -3.60 6.37
C ASN A 99 -9.33 -3.65 4.94
N ALA A 100 -9.17 -2.57 4.16
CA ALA A 100 -9.71 -2.51 2.80
C ALA A 100 -9.07 -3.58 1.91
N ILE A 101 -7.75 -3.68 1.92
CA ILE A 101 -6.99 -4.60 1.08
C ILE A 101 -7.18 -6.06 1.53
N ALA A 102 -7.18 -6.34 2.83
CA ALA A 102 -7.41 -7.69 3.36
C ALA A 102 -8.81 -8.24 3.02
N HIS A 103 -9.80 -7.36 2.91
CA HIS A 103 -11.16 -7.73 2.49
C HIS A 103 -11.39 -7.62 0.98
N PHE A 104 -10.34 -7.31 0.20
CA PHE A 104 -10.44 -7.08 -1.25
C PHE A 104 -11.49 -6.03 -1.63
N ASN A 105 -11.70 -5.03 -0.76
CA ASN A 105 -12.52 -3.86 -1.00
C ASN A 105 -11.76 -2.85 -1.86
N ILE A 106 -11.44 -3.26 -3.09
CA ILE A 106 -10.60 -2.57 -4.04
C ILE A 106 -11.34 -2.46 -5.39
N GLU A 107 -11.26 -1.31 -6.04
CA GLU A 107 -11.72 -1.08 -7.40
C GLU A 107 -10.57 -0.45 -8.20
N PHE A 108 -10.14 -1.14 -9.26
CA PHE A 108 -9.12 -0.65 -10.19
C PHE A 108 -9.77 0.29 -11.20
N ILE A 109 -9.20 1.48 -11.37
CA ILE A 109 -9.72 2.51 -12.28
C ILE A 109 -8.64 2.78 -13.33
N GLY A 110 -8.99 2.50 -14.59
CA GLY A 110 -8.10 2.68 -15.72
C GLY A 110 -7.95 4.14 -16.16
N ASP A 111 -6.89 4.42 -16.91
CA ASP A 111 -6.65 5.71 -17.59
C ASP A 111 -7.27 5.81 -19.00
N GLY A 112 -7.91 4.73 -19.47
CA GLY A 112 -8.48 4.63 -20.82
C GLY A 112 -7.53 4.00 -21.86
N GLN A 113 -6.30 3.62 -21.47
CA GLN A 113 -5.28 2.99 -22.31
C GLN A 113 -4.96 1.56 -21.83
N ASN A 114 -5.93 0.90 -21.20
CA ASN A 114 -5.77 -0.40 -20.52
C ASN A 114 -4.71 -0.42 -19.41
N GLN A 115 -4.33 0.75 -18.86
CA GLN A 115 -3.44 0.85 -17.70
C GLN A 115 -4.24 1.30 -16.47
N VAL A 116 -3.90 0.75 -15.31
CA VAL A 116 -4.51 1.18 -14.05
C VAL A 116 -3.81 2.45 -13.58
N SER A 117 -4.58 3.53 -13.38
CA SER A 117 -4.04 4.80 -12.87
C SER A 117 -4.41 5.07 -11.42
N PHE A 118 -5.59 4.59 -11.00
CA PHE A 118 -6.08 4.78 -9.64
C PHE A 118 -6.62 3.49 -9.04
N ILE A 119 -6.55 3.44 -7.72
CA ILE A 119 -7.09 2.38 -6.88
C ILE A 119 -8.02 3.04 -5.89
N LYS A 120 -9.29 2.67 -5.93
CA LYS A 120 -10.27 3.06 -4.92
C LYS A 120 -10.37 1.95 -3.89
N VAL A 121 -10.36 2.33 -2.63
CA VAL A 121 -10.39 1.43 -1.48
C VAL A 121 -11.47 1.87 -0.50
N TRP A 122 -12.12 0.92 0.16
CA TRP A 122 -13.14 1.25 1.16
C TRP A 122 -13.17 0.25 2.32
N ASN A 123 -13.72 0.71 3.44
CA ASN A 123 -14.02 -0.14 4.60
C ASN A 123 -15.52 -0.16 4.85
N CYS A 124 -15.99 -1.29 5.37
CA CYS A 124 -17.36 -1.49 5.78
C CYS A 124 -17.42 -1.91 7.25
N ARG A 125 -18.49 -1.49 7.93
CA ARG A 125 -18.92 -2.00 9.23
C ARG A 125 -20.41 -2.27 9.13
N ASP A 126 -20.85 -3.48 9.49
CA ASP A 126 -22.25 -3.90 9.42
C ASP A 126 -22.90 -3.60 8.04
N ASN A 127 -22.18 -3.95 6.97
CA ASN A 127 -22.54 -3.69 5.56
C ASN A 127 -22.69 -2.20 5.16
N ARG A 128 -22.26 -1.26 6.02
CA ARG A 128 -22.24 0.17 5.71
C ARG A 128 -20.82 0.64 5.50
N LYS A 129 -20.58 1.40 4.43
CA LYS A 129 -19.27 2.00 4.16
C LYS A 129 -18.94 3.01 5.25
N THR A 130 -17.76 2.91 5.85
CA THR A 130 -17.30 3.81 6.93
C THR A 130 -16.12 4.68 6.53
N TRP A 131 -15.44 4.30 5.45
CA TRP A 131 -14.31 5.03 4.91
C TRP A 131 -14.15 4.67 3.43
N GLU A 132 -13.74 5.64 2.63
CA GLU A 132 -13.40 5.47 1.23
C GLU A 132 -12.29 6.44 0.86
N ALA A 133 -11.33 5.97 0.08
CA ALA A 133 -10.28 6.80 -0.47
C ALA A 133 -9.96 6.39 -1.91
N LYS A 134 -9.47 7.35 -2.69
CA LYS A 134 -8.89 7.13 -4.01
C LYS A 134 -7.40 7.44 -3.96
N LEU A 135 -6.59 6.50 -4.38
CA LEU A 135 -5.13 6.59 -4.46
C LEU A 135 -4.72 6.49 -5.93
N SER A 136 -3.72 7.24 -6.36
CA SER A 136 -2.99 6.86 -7.58
C SER A 136 -2.15 5.61 -7.31
N VAL A 137 -1.76 4.90 -8.37
CA VAL A 137 -0.81 3.77 -8.23
C VAL A 137 0.50 4.22 -7.58
N SER A 138 0.99 5.43 -7.91
CA SER A 138 2.19 6.00 -7.29
C SER A 138 2.00 6.34 -5.81
N ASP A 139 0.81 6.77 -5.38
CA ASP A 139 0.51 6.96 -3.95
C ASP A 139 0.61 5.64 -3.19
N LEU A 140 0.03 4.56 -3.73
CA LEU A 140 0.11 3.23 -3.10
C LEU A 140 1.55 2.74 -3.03
N GLN A 141 2.31 2.89 -4.12
CA GLN A 141 3.74 2.55 -4.16
C GLN A 141 4.52 3.28 -3.07
N SER A 142 4.38 4.61 -3.00
CA SER A 142 5.07 5.44 -2.01
C SER A 142 4.66 5.09 -0.56
N ILE A 143 3.39 4.75 -0.31
CA ILE A 143 2.94 4.27 1.01
C ILE A 143 3.61 2.93 1.33
N THR A 144 3.67 2.00 0.37
CA THR A 144 4.24 0.67 0.55
C THR A 144 5.73 0.72 0.84
N GLU A 145 6.49 1.53 0.10
CA GLU A 145 7.93 1.74 0.32
C GLU A 145 8.21 2.31 1.70
N ARG A 146 7.50 3.36 2.11
CA ARG A 146 7.66 3.94 3.44
C ARG A 146 7.22 3.00 4.56
N PHE A 147 6.22 2.16 4.29
CA PHE A 147 5.80 1.14 5.25
C PHE A 147 6.85 0.03 5.40
N ILE A 148 7.54 -0.34 4.31
CA ILE A 148 8.72 -1.21 4.37
C ILE A 148 9.80 -0.56 5.25
N GLU A 149 10.12 0.72 5.05
CA GLU A 149 11.11 1.43 5.90
C GLU A 149 10.74 1.36 7.39
N LEU A 150 9.46 1.56 7.73
CA LEU A 150 8.99 1.41 9.12
C LEU A 150 9.19 0.00 9.67
N LEU A 151 8.95 -1.03 8.86
CA LEU A 151 9.17 -2.43 9.24
C LEU A 151 10.66 -2.75 9.42
N LEU A 152 11.53 -2.15 8.63
CA LEU A 152 12.98 -2.40 8.67
C LEU A 152 13.71 -1.66 9.79
N ASN A 153 13.17 -0.53 10.24
CA ASN A 153 13.72 0.32 11.30
C ASN A 153 13.26 -0.07 12.71
N LYS A 154 12.45 -1.13 12.83
CA LYS A 154 12.18 -1.82 14.09
C LYS A 154 13.28 -2.86 14.38
#